data_AF-A0AAU7XZ27-F1
#
_entry.id   AF-A0AAU7XZ27-F1
#
_cell.length_a   1.000
_cell.length_b   1.000
_cell.length_c   1.000
_cell.angle_alpha   90.00
_cell.angle_beta   90.00
_cell.angle_gamma   90.00
#
_symmetry.space_group_name_H-M   'P 1'
#
loop_
_entity.id
_entity.type
_entity.pdbx_description
1 polymer ?
#
loop_
_entity_poly.entity_id
_entity_poly.type
_entity_poly.pdbx_seq_one_letter_code
_entity_poly.pdbx_strand_id
1 'polypeptide(L)'
;MEYLIRTATPDDAAGISQVVLLALAESNARDYPPAVIASVQANFGPEQVRGLLAAREVLVAEEAGCVIGTASLDGDVVRTVFVAPGAQGLGVGRRLMEQVEALARERGIAVLKVPSSITAEGFYAGLGFQAVQQIIRGEERTIVMERSLA
;
A
#
# COMPACT_ATOMS: atom_id res chain seq x y z
N MET A 1 -0.03 20.93 -0.72
CA MET A 1 -0.88 19.96 -1.42
C MET A 1 -2.01 19.62 -0.46
N GLU A 2 -3.25 19.92 -0.84
CA GLU A 2 -4.42 19.69 0.00
C GLU A 2 -5.11 18.40 -0.45
N TYR A 3 -4.94 17.35 0.33
CA TYR A 3 -5.63 16.08 0.16
C TYR A 3 -6.17 15.60 1.49
N LEU A 4 -7.25 14.83 1.44
CA LEU A 4 -7.88 14.21 2.61
C LEU A 4 -7.63 12.71 2.60
N ILE A 5 -7.57 12.11 3.79
CA ILE A 5 -7.56 10.66 3.94
C ILE A 5 -8.90 10.24 4.50
N ARG A 6 -9.52 9.24 3.86
CA ARG A 6 -10.81 8.69 4.27
C ARG A 6 -10.87 7.19 4.01
N THR A 7 -11.84 6.53 4.64
CA THR A 7 -12.21 5.16 4.29
C THR A 7 -12.67 5.11 2.85
N ALA A 8 -12.18 4.10 2.14
CA ALA A 8 -12.57 3.81 0.77
C ALA A 8 -13.99 3.24 0.72
N THR A 9 -14.67 3.54 -0.36
CA THR A 9 -16.00 3.04 -0.72
C THR A 9 -15.87 2.17 -1.97
N PRO A 10 -16.90 1.37 -2.32
CA PRO A 10 -16.89 0.61 -3.57
C PRO A 10 -16.64 1.48 -4.82
N ASP A 11 -17.04 2.75 -4.80
CA ASP A 11 -16.87 3.66 -5.94
C ASP A 11 -15.41 4.07 -6.17
N ASP A 12 -14.55 3.93 -5.16
CA ASP A 12 -13.12 4.22 -5.26
C ASP A 12 -12.33 3.14 -6.00
N ALA A 13 -12.95 1.99 -6.30
CA ALA A 13 -12.25 0.83 -6.85
C ALA A 13 -11.49 1.14 -8.15
N ALA A 14 -12.08 1.95 -9.03
CA ALA A 14 -11.44 2.36 -10.28
C ALA A 14 -10.22 3.27 -10.03
N GLY A 15 -10.33 4.24 -9.12
CA GLY A 15 -9.23 5.14 -8.77
C GLY A 15 -8.08 4.43 -8.07
N ILE A 16 -8.39 3.53 -7.14
CA ILE A 16 -7.40 2.68 -6.47
C ILE A 16 -6.68 1.80 -7.49
N SER A 17 -7.44 1.13 -8.38
CA SER A 17 -6.87 0.29 -9.45
C SER A 17 -5.89 1.11 -10.29
N GLN A 18 -6.28 2.31 -10.74
CA GLN A 18 -5.41 3.19 -11.52
C GLN A 18 -4.10 3.53 -10.79
N VAL A 19 -4.18 3.95 -9.51
CA VAL A 19 -3.00 4.30 -8.72
C VAL A 19 -2.05 3.11 -8.58
N VAL A 20 -2.57 1.93 -8.26
CA VAL A 20 -1.76 0.71 -8.10
C VAL A 20 -1.08 0.35 -9.42
N LEU A 21 -1.81 0.34 -10.53
CA LEU A 21 -1.27 -0.03 -11.84
C LEU A 21 -0.18 0.93 -12.31
N LEU A 22 -0.37 2.24 -12.12
CA LEU A 22 0.62 3.27 -12.46
C LEU A 22 1.88 3.17 -11.58
N ALA A 23 1.71 3.03 -10.27
CA ALA A 23 2.85 2.89 -9.36
C ALA A 23 3.66 1.61 -9.66
N LEU A 24 3.00 0.50 -9.97
CA LEU A 24 3.66 -0.73 -10.40
C LEU A 24 4.45 -0.55 -11.69
N ALA A 25 3.88 0.14 -12.68
CA ALA A 25 4.52 0.34 -13.98
C ALA A 25 5.71 1.31 -13.93
N GLU A 26 5.72 2.27 -13.01
CA GLU A 26 6.73 3.33 -12.97
C GLU A 26 7.77 3.17 -11.86
N SER A 27 7.31 2.89 -10.64
CA SER A 27 8.16 2.82 -9.45
C SER A 27 8.72 1.41 -9.30
N ASN A 28 7.85 0.41 -9.20
CA ASN A 28 8.27 -0.97 -8.97
C ASN A 28 8.99 -1.59 -10.18
N ALA A 29 8.65 -1.19 -11.41
CA ALA A 29 9.29 -1.71 -12.62
C ALA A 29 10.80 -1.42 -12.71
N ARG A 30 11.33 -0.52 -11.87
CA ARG A 30 12.78 -0.26 -11.76
C ARG A 30 13.53 -1.37 -11.04
N ASP A 31 12.85 -2.08 -10.14
CA ASP A 31 13.46 -3.08 -9.27
C ASP A 31 12.99 -4.51 -9.59
N TYR A 32 11.90 -4.66 -10.34
CA TYR A 32 11.31 -5.95 -10.68
C TYR A 32 11.25 -6.20 -12.18
N PRO A 33 11.43 -7.47 -12.63
CA PRO A 33 11.25 -7.83 -14.03
C PRO A 33 9.83 -7.53 -14.54
N PRO A 34 9.66 -7.22 -15.85
CA PRO A 34 8.34 -6.95 -16.43
C PRO A 34 7.31 -8.07 -16.20
N ALA A 35 7.74 -9.33 -16.18
CA ALA A 35 6.87 -10.47 -15.93
C ALA A 35 6.26 -10.44 -14.50
N VAL A 36 7.06 -10.07 -13.50
CA VAL A 36 6.58 -9.90 -12.12
C VAL A 36 5.58 -8.74 -12.05
N ILE A 37 5.90 -7.60 -12.66
CA ILE A 37 5.00 -6.44 -12.71
C ILE A 37 3.66 -6.80 -13.35
N ALA A 38 3.68 -7.44 -14.52
CA ALA A 38 2.46 -7.85 -15.22
C ALA A 38 1.61 -8.83 -14.39
N SER A 39 2.26 -9.80 -13.74
CA SER A 39 1.60 -10.76 -12.85
C SER A 39 0.90 -10.06 -11.67
N VAL A 40 1.54 -9.08 -11.04
CA VAL A 40 0.93 -8.32 -9.94
C VAL A 40 -0.21 -7.46 -10.46
N GLN A 41 -0.01 -6.72 -11.56
CA GLN A 41 -1.03 -5.85 -12.16
C GLN A 41 -2.33 -6.60 -12.51
N ALA A 42 -2.24 -7.85 -12.97
CA ALA A 42 -3.41 -8.68 -13.28
C ALA A 42 -4.37 -8.88 -12.10
N ASN A 43 -3.89 -8.70 -10.86
CA ASN A 43 -4.69 -8.85 -9.64
C ASN A 43 -5.28 -7.52 -9.11
N PHE A 44 -5.08 -6.40 -9.82
CA PHE A 44 -5.50 -5.07 -9.39
C PHE A 44 -6.37 -4.33 -10.40
N GLY A 45 -7.13 -5.06 -11.23
CA GLY A 45 -8.24 -4.46 -11.97
C GLY A 45 -9.38 -3.99 -11.04
N PRO A 46 -10.30 -3.14 -11.51
CA PRO A 46 -11.35 -2.56 -10.66
C PRO A 46 -12.19 -3.60 -9.91
N GLU A 47 -12.55 -4.71 -10.56
CA GLU A 47 -13.34 -5.78 -9.93
C GLU A 47 -12.55 -6.52 -8.84
N GLN A 48 -11.26 -6.78 -9.05
CA GLN A 48 -10.42 -7.37 -8.02
C GLN A 48 -10.28 -6.42 -6.83
N VAL A 49 -10.11 -5.12 -7.08
CA VAL A 49 -10.07 -4.09 -6.04
C VAL A 49 -11.39 -4.03 -5.26
N ARG A 50 -12.56 -4.14 -5.92
CA ARG A 50 -13.86 -4.26 -5.22
C ARG A 50 -13.88 -5.42 -4.23
N GLY A 51 -13.32 -6.58 -4.62
CA GLY A 51 -13.17 -7.72 -3.71
C GLY A 51 -12.28 -7.41 -2.50
N LEU A 52 -11.18 -6.68 -2.71
CA LEU A 52 -10.30 -6.24 -1.62
C LEU A 52 -10.98 -5.26 -0.65
N LEU A 53 -11.77 -4.32 -1.20
CA LEU A 53 -12.54 -3.35 -0.41
C LEU A 53 -13.57 -4.02 0.51
N ALA A 54 -14.12 -5.17 0.10
CA ALA A 54 -15.06 -5.93 0.92
C ALA A 54 -14.39 -6.75 2.04
N ALA A 55 -13.08 -7.01 1.93
CA ALA A 55 -12.35 -7.92 2.82
C ALA A 55 -11.42 -7.21 3.81
N ARG A 56 -11.13 -5.92 3.59
CA ARG A 56 -10.08 -5.18 4.32
C ARG A 56 -10.54 -3.79 4.71
N GLU A 57 -9.90 -3.22 5.71
CA GLU A 57 -10.07 -1.80 6.03
C GLU A 57 -9.17 -1.01 5.08
N VAL A 58 -9.76 -0.39 4.06
CA VAL A 58 -9.02 0.33 3.01
C VAL A 58 -9.20 1.84 3.18
N LEU A 59 -8.09 2.56 3.12
CA LEU A 59 -8.02 4.01 3.12
C LEU A 59 -7.58 4.50 1.74
N VAL A 60 -8.09 5.68 1.36
CA VAL A 60 -7.64 6.43 0.19
C VAL A 60 -7.18 7.82 0.61
N ALA A 61 -6.12 8.30 -0.04
CA ALA A 61 -5.80 9.71 -0.10
C ALA A 61 -6.46 10.28 -1.35
N GLU A 62 -7.31 11.30 -1.18
CA GLU A 62 -8.08 11.92 -2.26
C GLU A 62 -7.69 13.40 -2.40
N GLU A 63 -7.40 13.81 -3.62
CA GLU A 63 -7.19 15.20 -4.02
C GLU A 63 -8.17 15.55 -5.14
N ALA A 64 -8.96 16.60 -4.95
CA ALA A 64 -9.93 17.09 -5.95
C ALA A 64 -10.84 16.00 -6.56
N GLY A 65 -11.34 15.05 -5.75
CA GLY A 65 -12.19 13.95 -6.22
C GLY A 65 -11.44 12.77 -6.83
N CYS A 66 -10.11 12.82 -6.88
CA CYS A 66 -9.27 11.78 -7.47
C CYS A 66 -8.46 11.06 -6.39
N VAL A 67 -8.46 9.73 -6.43
CA VAL A 67 -7.60 8.91 -5.57
C VAL A 67 -6.15 9.10 -6.03
N ILE A 68 -5.30 9.56 -5.13
CA ILE A 68 -3.85 9.75 -5.35
C ILE A 68 -3.00 8.78 -4.54
N GLY A 69 -3.61 8.02 -3.63
CA GLY A 69 -2.93 7.01 -2.84
C GLY A 69 -3.91 6.08 -2.13
N THR A 70 -3.44 4.90 -1.74
CA THR A 70 -4.21 3.91 -0.98
C THR A 70 -3.30 3.20 0.02
N ALA A 71 -3.89 2.74 1.12
CA ALA A 71 -3.30 1.81 2.06
C ALA A 71 -4.43 0.96 2.66
N SER A 72 -4.16 -0.30 3.00
CA SER A 72 -5.15 -1.16 3.63
C SER A 72 -4.60 -1.93 4.82
N LEU A 73 -5.48 -2.27 5.75
CA LEU A 73 -5.20 -3.11 6.90
C LEU A 73 -6.06 -4.39 6.82
N ASP A 74 -5.40 -5.53 7.00
CA ASP A 74 -5.98 -6.88 6.97
C ASP A 74 -5.54 -7.61 8.24
N GLY A 75 -6.34 -7.53 9.30
CA GLY A 75 -5.91 -7.91 10.64
C GLY A 75 -4.75 -7.06 11.12
N ASP A 76 -3.60 -7.67 11.40
CA ASP A 76 -2.35 -7.00 11.79
C ASP A 76 -1.41 -6.72 10.59
N VAL A 77 -1.84 -7.04 9.36
CA VAL A 77 -1.00 -6.93 8.16
C VAL A 77 -1.41 -5.73 7.32
N VAL A 78 -0.47 -4.81 7.12
CA VAL A 78 -0.59 -3.71 6.17
C VAL A 78 -0.43 -4.25 4.76
N ARG A 79 -1.37 -3.90 3.87
CA ARG A 79 -1.42 -4.35 2.48
C ARG A 79 -1.74 -3.20 1.54
N THR A 80 -1.45 -3.38 0.25
CA THR A 80 -1.85 -2.48 -0.84
C THR A 80 -1.54 -1.02 -0.53
N VAL A 81 -0.26 -0.71 -0.25
CA VAL A 81 0.18 0.67 -0.02
C VAL A 81 0.81 1.19 -1.32
N PHE A 82 0.10 2.10 -1.99
CA PHE A 82 0.56 2.68 -3.25
C PHE A 82 0.20 4.17 -3.29
N VAL A 83 1.10 4.96 -3.88
CA VAL A 83 0.89 6.40 -4.12
C VAL A 83 1.16 6.65 -5.59
N ALA A 84 0.28 7.44 -6.21
CA ALA A 84 0.42 7.83 -7.61
C ALA A 84 1.83 8.43 -7.84
N PRO A 85 2.54 8.06 -8.92
CA PRO A 85 3.92 8.50 -9.15
C PRO A 85 4.14 10.01 -8.98
N GLY A 86 3.23 10.85 -9.51
CA GLY A 86 3.29 12.31 -9.37
C GLY A 86 3.06 12.86 -7.96
N ALA A 87 2.54 12.04 -7.04
CA ALA A 87 2.29 12.39 -5.64
C ALA A 87 3.31 11.75 -4.66
N GLN A 88 4.26 10.96 -5.17
CA GLN A 88 5.32 10.36 -4.37
C GLN A 88 6.34 11.42 -3.90
N GLY A 89 7.00 11.16 -2.77
CA GLY A 89 7.94 12.10 -2.16
C GLY A 89 7.29 13.31 -1.47
N LEU A 90 5.97 13.46 -1.54
CA LEU A 90 5.22 14.58 -0.96
C LEU A 90 4.57 14.27 0.40
N GLY A 91 4.90 13.11 1.00
CA GLY A 91 4.39 12.71 2.31
C GLY A 91 3.04 11.98 2.32
N VAL A 92 2.42 11.74 1.16
CA VAL A 92 1.13 11.03 1.04
C VAL A 92 1.18 9.64 1.69
N GLY A 93 2.18 8.82 1.35
CA GLY A 93 2.33 7.49 1.93
C GLY A 93 2.53 7.50 3.45
N ARG A 94 3.27 8.49 3.98
CA ARG A 94 3.46 8.66 5.43
C ARG A 94 2.13 8.94 6.11
N ARG A 95 1.34 9.90 5.61
CA ARG A 95 0.04 10.24 6.19
C ARG A 95 -0.96 9.08 6.11
N LEU A 96 -0.95 8.30 5.02
CA LEU A 96 -1.74 7.07 4.93
C LEU A 96 -1.35 6.06 6.02
N MET A 97 -0.06 5.83 6.22
CA MET A 97 0.43 4.91 7.25
C MET A 97 0.13 5.38 8.67
N GLU A 98 0.18 6.69 8.94
CA GLU A 98 -0.24 7.24 10.23
C GLU A 98 -1.71 6.90 10.54
N GLN A 99 -2.60 6.96 9.54
CA GLN A 99 -4.00 6.57 9.70
C GLN A 99 -4.18 5.05 9.87
N VAL A 100 -3.41 4.24 9.14
CA VAL A 100 -3.40 2.77 9.33
C VAL A 100 -2.93 2.41 10.74
N GLU A 101 -1.90 3.07 11.26
CA GLU A 101 -1.41 2.86 12.61
C GLU A 101 -2.41 3.30 13.68
N ALA A 102 -3.11 4.42 13.47
CA ALA A 102 -4.17 4.87 14.36
C ALA A 102 -5.29 3.82 14.42
N LEU A 103 -5.75 3.35 13.27
CA LEU A 103 -6.74 2.28 13.16
C LEU A 103 -6.28 1.01 13.87
N ALA A 104 -5.03 0.59 13.65
CA ALA A 104 -4.46 -0.58 14.30
C ALA A 104 -4.44 -0.46 15.84
N ARG A 105 -4.08 0.72 16.37
CA ARG A 105 -4.13 1.00 17.82
C ARG A 105 -5.55 0.93 18.36
N GLU A 106 -6.53 1.49 17.65
CA GLU A 106 -7.94 1.40 18.03
C GLU A 106 -8.45 -0.05 18.08
N ARG A 107 -7.89 -0.92 17.23
CA ARG A 107 -8.17 -2.37 17.23
C ARG A 107 -7.36 -3.16 18.26
N GLY A 108 -6.52 -2.51 19.07
CA GLY A 108 -5.67 -3.18 20.06
C GLY A 108 -4.53 -4.00 19.46
N ILE A 109 -4.14 -3.71 18.22
CA ILE A 109 -3.03 -4.38 17.54
C ILE A 109 -1.72 -3.81 18.07
N ALA A 110 -0.89 -4.67 18.67
CA ALA A 110 0.39 -4.27 19.26
C ALA A 110 1.54 -4.19 18.24
N VAL A 111 1.47 -4.96 17.15
CA VAL A 111 2.52 -5.05 16.14
C VAL A 111 1.88 -5.05 14.75
N LEU A 112 2.33 -4.18 13.88
CA LEU A 112 1.99 -4.21 12.45
C LEU A 112 3.03 -4.99 11.67
N LYS A 113 2.58 -5.78 10.70
CA LYS A 113 3.43 -6.45 9.72
C LYS A 113 3.19 -5.87 8.33
N VAL A 114 4.22 -5.84 7.50
CA VAL A 114 4.09 -5.48 6.09
C VAL A 114 4.97 -6.38 5.21
N PRO A 115 4.41 -7.05 4.20
CA PRO A 115 5.17 -7.64 3.12
C PRO A 115 5.61 -6.53 2.16
N SER A 116 6.77 -5.93 2.42
CA SER A 116 7.32 -4.84 1.61
C SER A 116 7.88 -5.35 0.28
N SER A 117 7.65 -4.60 -0.78
CA SER A 117 8.49 -4.71 -1.99
C SER A 117 9.90 -4.19 -1.69
N ILE A 118 10.90 -4.61 -2.47
CA ILE A 118 12.26 -4.06 -2.34
C ILE A 118 12.28 -2.55 -2.66
N THR A 119 11.42 -2.12 -3.59
CA THR A 119 11.19 -0.70 -3.91
C THR A 119 10.77 0.13 -2.69
N ALA A 120 9.95 -0.46 -1.80
CA ALA A 120 9.36 0.23 -0.65
C ALA A 120 10.10 -0.01 0.68
N GLU A 121 11.16 -0.83 0.70
CA GLU A 121 11.88 -1.17 1.94
C GLU A 121 12.36 0.08 2.67
N GLY A 122 13.03 0.99 1.95
CA GLY A 122 13.52 2.25 2.51
C GLY A 122 12.40 3.16 3.03
N PHE A 123 11.22 3.11 2.39
CA PHE A 123 10.05 3.85 2.85
C PHE A 123 9.57 3.34 4.22
N TYR A 124 9.39 2.03 4.38
CA TYR A 124 8.96 1.45 5.65
C TYR A 124 10.03 1.55 6.74
N ALA A 125 11.31 1.39 6.39
CA ALA A 125 12.41 1.64 7.33
C ALA A 125 12.39 3.09 7.86
N GLY A 126 12.10 4.07 7.00
CA GLY A 126 11.91 5.48 7.38
C GLY A 126 10.64 5.76 8.21
N LEU A 127 9.74 4.78 8.32
CA LEU A 127 8.61 4.76 9.24
C LEU A 127 8.92 3.91 10.48
N GLY A 128 10.15 3.43 10.69
CA GLY A 128 10.52 2.64 11.87
C GLY A 128 10.09 1.18 11.82
N PHE A 129 9.69 0.65 10.65
CA PHE A 129 9.56 -0.79 10.47
C PHE A 129 10.95 -1.42 10.36
N GLN A 130 11.09 -2.64 10.88
CA GLN A 130 12.32 -3.41 10.87
C GLN A 130 12.13 -4.67 10.03
N ALA A 131 13.08 -4.95 9.13
CA ALA A 131 13.06 -6.20 8.36
C ALA A 131 13.28 -7.40 9.28
N VAL A 132 12.39 -8.39 9.20
CA VAL A 132 12.45 -9.60 10.02
C VAL A 132 12.67 -10.86 9.17
N GLN A 133 12.24 -10.85 7.91
CA GLN A 133 12.36 -12.00 7.02
C GLN A 133 12.36 -11.55 5.56
N GLN A 134 13.13 -12.23 4.71
CA GLN A 134 13.05 -12.11 3.27
C GLN A 134 12.40 -13.36 2.67
N ILE A 135 11.47 -13.16 1.72
CA ILE A 135 10.76 -14.22 1.00
C ILE A 135 11.07 -14.07 -0.49
N ILE A 136 11.46 -15.17 -1.13
CA ILE A 136 11.76 -15.22 -2.56
C ILE A 136 10.84 -16.25 -3.21
N ARG A 137 10.08 -15.83 -4.23
CA ARG A 137 9.16 -16.68 -5.00
C ARG A 137 9.43 -16.50 -6.49
N GLY A 138 10.22 -17.40 -7.07
CA GLY A 138 10.74 -17.21 -8.42
C GLY A 138 11.60 -15.94 -8.47
N GLU A 139 11.22 -14.98 -9.30
CA GLU A 139 11.90 -13.68 -9.44
C GLU A 139 11.32 -12.60 -8.51
N GLU A 140 10.19 -12.85 -7.85
CA GLU A 140 9.59 -11.93 -6.90
C GLU A 140 10.31 -12.02 -5.55
N ARG A 141 10.73 -10.86 -5.05
CA ARG A 141 11.35 -10.69 -3.74
C ARG A 141 10.48 -9.80 -2.87
N THR A 142 10.21 -10.23 -1.65
CA THR A 142 9.44 -9.49 -0.65
C THR A 142 10.18 -9.51 0.67
N ILE A 143 10.15 -8.41 1.41
CA ILE A 143 10.77 -8.27 2.72
C ILE A 143 9.64 -8.08 3.72
N VAL A 144 9.43 -9.07 4.59
CA VAL A 144 8.51 -8.94 5.72
C VAL A 144 9.19 -8.02 6.73
N MET A 145 8.51 -6.92 7.03
CA MET A 145 8.94 -5.94 8.03
C MET A 145 7.87 -5.78 9.10
N GLU A 146 8.28 -5.48 10.32
CA GLU A 146 7.39 -5.33 11.46
C GLU A 146 7.64 -4.03 12.20
N ARG A 147 6.60 -3.48 12.83
CA ARG A 147 6.70 -2.31 13.71
C ARG A 147 5.83 -2.51 14.94
N SER A 148 6.44 -2.38 16.12
CA SER A 148 5.72 -2.30 17.39
C SER A 148 4.99 -0.95 17.50
N LEU A 149 3.73 -0.98 17.92
CA LEU A 149 2.90 0.20 18.13
C LEU A 149 2.79 0.62 19.61
N ALA A 150 3.44 -0.14 20.50
CA ALA A 150 3.53 0.11 21.94
C ALA A 150 4.14 1.47 22.29
#